data_AF-A0A091FDC3-F1
#
_entry.id   AF-A0A091FDC3-F1
#
_cell.length_a   1.000
_cell.length_b   1.000
_cell.length_c   1.000
_cell.angle_alpha   90.00
_cell.angle_beta   90.00
_cell.angle_gamma   90.00
#
_symmetry.space_group_name_H-M   'P 1'
#
loop_
_entity.id
_entity.type
_entity.pdbx_description
1 polymer ?
#
loop_
_entity_poly.entity_id
_entity_poly.type
_entity_poly.pdbx_seq_one_letter_code
_entity_poly.pdbx_strand_id
1 'polypeptide(L)'
;MEVLESLFARALNLESPWEITKIEFHEGGGDIKVFVDFPRGSVFPCPACGKEVKAYDTTEKEWRHLNFFQYACYLVVRVPRTDCPDDGKLQIDVPWAREGADFTFLFESFAMTLVREMPVNKVSQIIKVDDNKLWRMMQYYTEAARGQEDYSGVKQIGVDETSKAKGHDYVSLFVDLAEKRTIFVAEGKGSETMTEFVKDFKERHGNPHDITDVSIDMSPAFMKGVEENLPNAAITFDKYHIMKIINTAVDSVRKAETKEQYLLRGQKYLFLKNRENLTESQRDALHAIESMPRINLKTVRAYHIRENFQEIYKEETQEGFE
;
A
#
# COMPACT_ATOMS: atom_id res chain seq x y z
N MET A 1 -0.93 33.35 -33.40
CA MET A 1 -1.44 32.14 -32.74
C MET A 1 -2.94 32.16 -32.93
N GLU A 2 -3.49 31.14 -33.60
CA GLU A 2 -4.94 30.98 -33.71
C GLU A 2 -5.54 30.84 -32.29
N VAL A 3 -6.84 31.16 -32.13
CA VAL A 3 -7.50 31.25 -30.81
C VAL A 3 -7.42 29.91 -30.07
N LEU A 4 -7.42 28.79 -30.81
CA LEU A 4 -7.37 27.44 -30.29
C LEU A 4 -6.03 27.13 -29.62
N GLU A 5 -4.92 27.38 -30.30
CA GLU A 5 -3.56 27.16 -29.78
C GLU A 5 -3.29 28.04 -28.58
N SER A 6 -3.78 29.29 -28.60
CA SER A 6 -3.65 30.16 -27.42
C SER A 6 -4.42 29.62 -26.20
N LEU A 7 -5.58 28.99 -26.41
CA LEU A 7 -6.33 28.36 -25.34
C LEU A 7 -5.59 27.14 -24.79
N PHE A 8 -5.13 26.24 -25.66
CA PHE A 8 -4.39 25.04 -25.23
C PHE A 8 -3.06 25.39 -24.57
N ALA A 9 -2.32 26.39 -25.06
CA ALA A 9 -1.06 26.80 -24.46
C ALA A 9 -1.27 27.32 -23.04
N ARG A 10 -2.34 28.09 -22.82
CA ARG A 10 -2.74 28.54 -21.48
C ARG A 10 -3.23 27.39 -20.60
N ALA A 11 -4.04 26.48 -21.13
CA ALA A 11 -4.56 25.34 -20.37
C ALA A 11 -3.47 24.36 -19.94
N LEU A 12 -2.45 24.16 -20.78
CA LEU A 12 -1.25 23.37 -20.49
C LEU A 12 -0.22 24.14 -19.65
N ASN A 13 -0.47 25.42 -19.35
CA ASN A 13 0.46 26.33 -18.67
C ASN A 13 1.86 26.33 -19.32
N LEU A 14 1.91 26.41 -20.66
CA LEU A 14 3.17 26.48 -21.39
C LEU A 14 3.79 27.86 -21.20
N GLU A 15 5.03 27.86 -20.71
CA GLU A 15 5.85 29.05 -20.55
C GLU A 15 6.85 29.17 -21.70
N SER A 16 7.30 30.41 -21.96
CA SER A 16 8.37 30.67 -22.93
C SER A 16 9.61 29.81 -22.60
N PRO A 17 10.25 29.16 -23.60
CA PRO A 17 10.08 29.36 -25.04
C PRO A 17 9.09 28.40 -25.72
N TRP A 18 8.30 27.64 -24.96
CA TRP A 18 7.41 26.63 -25.52
C TRP A 18 6.16 27.25 -26.15
N GLU A 19 5.80 26.78 -27.34
CA GLU A 19 4.63 27.21 -28.08
C GLU A 19 3.93 26.03 -28.76
N ILE A 20 2.61 26.15 -28.94
CA ILE A 20 1.85 25.18 -29.72
C ILE A 20 1.94 25.57 -31.18
N THR A 21 2.38 24.63 -32.01
CA THR A 21 2.54 24.83 -33.45
C THR A 21 1.40 24.23 -34.26
N LYS A 22 0.77 23.18 -33.73
CA LYS A 22 -0.30 22.46 -34.41
C LYS A 22 -1.16 21.70 -33.41
N ILE A 23 -2.46 21.60 -33.69
CA ILE A 23 -3.37 20.69 -33.01
C ILE A 23 -4.03 19.81 -34.08
N GLU A 24 -3.91 18.49 -33.92
CA GLU A 24 -4.60 17.53 -34.78
C GLU A 24 -5.67 16.81 -33.98
N PHE A 25 -6.90 16.83 -34.49
CA PHE A 25 -8.03 16.15 -33.88
C PHE A 25 -8.51 15.01 -34.78
N HIS A 26 -8.41 13.77 -34.29
CA HIS A 26 -8.72 12.57 -35.04
C HIS A 26 -10.03 11.97 -34.53
N GLU A 27 -11.17 12.50 -35.02
CA GLU A 27 -12.51 12.10 -34.53
C GLU A 27 -12.76 10.59 -34.58
N GLY A 28 -12.31 9.91 -35.64
CA GLY A 28 -12.42 8.46 -35.78
C GLY A 28 -11.35 7.67 -35.00
N GLY A 29 -10.22 8.31 -34.67
CA GLY A 29 -9.13 7.74 -33.87
C GLY A 29 -9.40 7.80 -32.36
N GLY A 30 -10.27 8.71 -31.94
CA GLY A 30 -10.59 8.92 -30.52
C GLY A 30 -9.49 9.67 -29.77
N ASP A 31 -8.62 10.39 -30.49
CA ASP A 31 -7.48 11.10 -29.92
C ASP A 31 -7.28 12.51 -30.49
N ILE A 32 -6.56 13.32 -29.73
CA ILE A 32 -6.09 14.66 -30.07
C ILE A 32 -4.59 14.73 -29.83
N LYS A 33 -3.84 15.24 -30.81
CA LYS A 33 -2.40 15.47 -30.70
C LYS A 33 -2.12 16.95 -30.68
N VAL A 34 -1.44 17.40 -29.63
CA VAL A 34 -1.01 18.78 -29.44
C VAL A 34 0.49 18.84 -29.68
N PHE A 35 0.90 19.50 -30.77
CA PHE A 35 2.29 19.64 -31.15
C PHE A 35 2.88 20.86 -30.47
N VAL A 36 3.90 20.64 -29.65
CA VAL A 36 4.61 21.66 -28.89
C VAL A 36 6.02 21.79 -29.46
N ASP A 37 6.45 23.03 -29.65
CA ASP A 37 7.77 23.36 -30.18
C ASP A 37 8.32 24.59 -29.46
N PHE A 38 9.46 25.07 -29.91
CA PHE A 38 10.13 26.27 -29.46
C PHE A 38 10.79 27.00 -30.66
N PRO A 39 10.91 28.33 -30.62
CA PRO A 39 11.54 29.10 -31.69
C PRO A 39 12.99 28.72 -31.95
N ARG A 40 13.45 28.86 -33.21
CA ARG A 40 14.88 28.67 -33.53
C ARG A 40 15.73 29.70 -32.80
N GLY A 41 16.85 29.23 -32.23
CA GLY A 41 17.77 30.08 -31.47
C GLY A 41 17.45 30.19 -29.98
N SER A 42 16.38 29.53 -29.50
CA SER A 42 16.12 29.40 -28.07
C SER A 42 17.28 28.76 -27.33
N VAL A 43 17.49 29.26 -26.11
CA VAL A 43 18.47 28.74 -25.16
C VAL A 43 17.75 27.91 -24.11
N PHE A 44 18.43 26.88 -23.61
CA PHE A 44 17.95 26.01 -22.56
C PHE A 44 19.05 25.78 -21.54
N PRO A 45 18.70 25.60 -20.26
CA PRO A 45 19.67 25.24 -19.23
C PRO A 45 20.21 23.83 -19.49
N CYS A 46 21.53 23.66 -19.39
CA CYS A 46 22.15 22.34 -19.38
C CYS A 46 21.64 21.54 -18.16
N PRO A 47 21.19 20.28 -18.31
CA PRO A 47 20.68 19.46 -17.20
C PRO A 47 21.69 19.24 -16.06
N ALA A 48 22.99 19.21 -16.37
CA ALA A 48 24.03 18.92 -15.39
C ALA A 48 24.49 20.18 -14.63
N CYS A 49 24.83 21.26 -15.34
CA CYS A 49 25.42 22.46 -14.73
C CYS A 49 24.50 23.71 -14.72
N GLY A 50 23.34 23.65 -15.37
CA GLY A 50 22.37 24.75 -15.44
C GLY A 50 22.73 25.90 -16.38
N LYS A 51 23.90 25.87 -17.06
CA LYS A 51 24.31 26.94 -17.98
C LYS A 51 23.35 27.05 -19.17
N GLU A 52 22.97 28.28 -19.52
CA GLU A 52 22.15 28.53 -20.71
C GLU A 52 22.96 28.32 -21.98
N VAL A 53 22.54 27.37 -22.80
CA VAL A 53 23.17 27.05 -24.07
C VAL A 53 22.12 26.88 -25.16
N LYS A 54 22.50 27.15 -26.41
CA LYS A 54 21.58 27.00 -27.55
C LYS A 54 21.22 25.54 -27.75
N ALA A 55 19.98 25.29 -28.20
CA ALA A 55 19.61 23.97 -28.70
C ALA A 55 20.54 23.55 -29.86
N TYR A 56 21.16 22.38 -29.72
CA TYR A 56 22.08 21.80 -30.69
C TYR A 56 21.31 21.00 -31.75
N ASP A 57 20.51 20.04 -31.29
CA ASP A 57 19.59 19.28 -32.12
C ASP A 57 18.33 18.94 -31.31
N THR A 58 17.44 18.14 -31.90
CA THR A 58 16.15 17.83 -31.29
C THR A 58 15.75 16.38 -31.51
N THR A 59 14.95 15.85 -30.59
CA THR A 59 14.28 14.55 -30.72
C THR A 59 12.79 14.75 -30.48
N GLU A 60 11.95 14.26 -31.39
CA GLU A 60 10.52 14.26 -31.18
C GLU A 60 10.14 13.19 -30.15
N LYS A 61 9.29 13.57 -29.19
CA LYS A 61 8.78 12.68 -28.15
C LYS A 61 7.29 12.89 -27.98
N GLU A 62 6.62 11.83 -27.57
CA GLU A 62 5.17 11.83 -27.33
C GLU A 62 4.88 11.43 -25.88
N TRP A 63 4.01 12.18 -25.22
CA TRP A 63 3.48 11.83 -23.89
C TRP A 63 1.98 11.77 -23.92
N ARG A 64 1.43 10.76 -23.24
CA ARG A 64 0.00 10.70 -22.96
C ARG A 64 -0.36 11.71 -21.85
N HIS A 65 -1.30 12.60 -22.15
CA HIS A 65 -1.80 13.65 -21.25
C HIS A 65 -3.22 13.34 -20.75
N LEU A 66 -3.82 14.19 -19.90
CA LEU A 66 -5.23 14.05 -19.52
C LEU A 66 -6.15 14.04 -20.73
N ASN A 67 -7.30 13.37 -20.65
CA ASN A 67 -8.25 13.39 -21.76
C ASN A 67 -8.72 14.82 -22.06
N PHE A 68 -8.87 15.11 -23.34
CA PHE A 68 -9.69 16.22 -23.78
C PHE A 68 -11.11 15.70 -23.97
N PHE A 69 -11.97 15.89 -22.97
CA PHE A 69 -13.28 15.24 -22.87
C PHE A 69 -13.20 13.71 -22.98
N GLN A 70 -13.82 13.10 -24.00
CA GLN A 70 -13.75 11.66 -24.26
C GLN A 70 -12.51 11.22 -25.06
N TYR A 71 -11.73 12.18 -25.57
CA TYR A 71 -10.62 11.92 -26.48
C TYR A 71 -9.30 11.82 -25.74
N ALA A 72 -8.49 10.82 -26.09
CA ALA A 72 -7.14 10.69 -25.56
C ALA A 72 -6.27 11.86 -26.07
N CYS A 73 -5.71 12.67 -25.18
CA CYS A 73 -4.75 13.72 -25.55
C CYS A 73 -3.32 13.19 -25.50
N TYR A 74 -2.52 13.56 -26.50
CA TYR A 74 -1.09 13.34 -26.56
C TYR A 74 -0.36 14.66 -26.80
N LEU A 75 0.72 14.91 -26.06
CA LEU A 75 1.65 16.00 -26.34
C LEU A 75 2.77 15.44 -27.21
N VAL A 76 2.90 15.96 -28.43
CA VAL A 76 4.01 15.63 -29.34
C VAL A 76 4.98 16.80 -29.32
N VAL A 77 6.14 16.64 -28.70
CA VAL A 77 7.07 17.75 -28.47
C VAL A 77 8.39 17.49 -29.17
N ARG A 78 8.89 18.52 -29.85
CA ARG A 78 10.28 18.56 -30.29
C ARG A 78 11.17 18.92 -29.10
N VAL A 79 11.83 17.93 -28.48
CA VAL A 79 12.66 18.13 -27.29
C VAL A 79 14.10 18.47 -27.69
N PRO A 80 14.67 19.58 -27.21
CA PRO A 80 16.05 19.94 -27.54
C PRO A 80 17.07 19.12 -26.74
N ARG A 81 18.22 18.90 -27.39
CA ARG A 81 19.46 18.57 -26.70
C ARG A 81 20.39 19.77 -26.72
N THR A 82 21.04 20.02 -25.59
CA THR A 82 22.07 21.04 -25.40
C THR A 82 23.44 20.45 -25.69
N ASP A 83 24.33 21.20 -26.33
CA ASP A 83 25.76 20.86 -26.44
C ASP A 83 26.56 21.77 -25.51
N CYS A 84 26.69 21.35 -24.25
CA CYS A 84 27.37 22.09 -23.21
C CYS A 84 28.90 21.90 -23.36
N PRO A 85 29.71 22.98 -23.32
CA PRO A 85 31.16 22.84 -23.37
C PRO A 85 31.77 21.99 -22.25
N ASP A 86 31.12 21.94 -21.07
CA ASP A 86 31.61 21.23 -19.90
C ASP A 86 31.03 19.81 -19.78
N ASP A 87 29.75 19.63 -20.08
CA ASP A 87 29.00 18.38 -19.84
C ASP A 87 28.66 17.60 -21.12
N GLY A 88 28.96 18.17 -22.28
CA GLY A 88 28.67 17.59 -23.58
C GLY A 88 27.20 17.63 -23.96
N LYS A 89 26.77 16.63 -24.74
CA LYS A 89 25.44 16.60 -25.36
C LYS A 89 24.43 15.91 -24.46
N LEU A 90 23.51 16.69 -23.90
CA LEU A 90 22.47 16.22 -22.99
C LEU A 90 21.09 16.68 -23.45
N GLN A 91 20.08 15.83 -23.28
CA GLN A 91 18.70 16.23 -23.53
C GLN A 91 18.16 16.99 -22.32
N ILE A 92 17.42 18.07 -22.56
CA ILE A 92 16.83 18.85 -21.47
C ILE A 92 15.76 18.06 -20.72
N ASP A 93 15.55 18.45 -19.47
CA ASP A 93 14.33 18.14 -18.74
C ASP A 93 13.18 19.00 -19.26
N VAL A 94 12.00 18.39 -19.39
CA VAL A 94 10.78 19.08 -19.79
C VAL A 94 9.91 19.35 -18.57
N PRO A 95 9.19 20.48 -18.50
CA PRO A 95 8.47 20.87 -17.29
C PRO A 95 7.22 20.01 -17.01
N TRP A 96 6.76 19.20 -17.97
CA TRP A 96 5.53 18.41 -17.85
C TRP A 96 5.75 16.91 -17.67
N ALA A 97 6.97 16.39 -17.67
CA ALA A 97 7.23 14.96 -17.48
C ALA A 97 8.61 14.68 -16.91
N ARG A 98 8.72 13.65 -16.07
CA ARG A 98 10.00 13.10 -15.62
C ARG A 98 10.73 12.39 -16.77
N GLU A 99 12.02 12.21 -16.62
CA GLU A 99 12.84 11.49 -17.59
C GLU A 99 12.29 10.06 -17.84
N GLY A 100 12.23 9.68 -19.12
CA GLY A 100 11.80 8.34 -19.54
C GLY A 100 10.31 8.03 -19.35
N ALA A 101 9.49 8.97 -18.86
CA ALA A 101 8.07 8.73 -18.69
C ALA A 101 7.30 8.74 -20.03
N ASP A 102 6.33 7.85 -20.13
CA ASP A 102 5.31 7.82 -21.19
C ASP A 102 4.19 8.85 -20.98
N PHE A 103 4.12 9.44 -19.78
CA PHE A 103 3.02 10.24 -19.29
C PHE A 103 3.49 11.61 -18.83
N THR A 104 2.61 12.60 -18.96
CA THR A 104 2.82 13.90 -18.29
C THR A 104 2.56 13.78 -16.77
N PHE A 105 3.14 14.66 -15.96
CA PHE A 105 2.91 14.74 -14.52
C PHE A 105 1.43 14.81 -14.14
N LEU A 106 0.64 15.61 -14.87
CA LEU A 106 -0.80 15.72 -14.63
C LEU A 106 -1.53 14.39 -14.91
N PHE A 107 -1.12 13.66 -15.94
CA PHE A 107 -1.67 12.32 -16.21
C PHE A 107 -1.24 11.32 -15.14
N GLU A 108 0.04 11.30 -14.76
CA GLU A 108 0.53 10.39 -13.72
C GLU A 108 -0.16 10.67 -12.37
N SER A 109 -0.36 11.93 -11.99
CA SER A 109 -1.09 12.32 -10.77
C SER A 109 -2.54 11.82 -10.78
N PHE A 110 -3.24 12.00 -11.91
CA PHE A 110 -4.59 11.48 -12.08
C PHE A 110 -4.63 9.94 -12.02
N ALA A 111 -3.74 9.27 -12.74
CA ALA A 111 -3.64 7.81 -12.72
C ALA A 111 -3.29 7.27 -11.33
N MET A 112 -2.37 7.92 -10.60
CA MET A 112 -2.01 7.59 -9.21
C MET A 112 -3.21 7.72 -8.25
N THR A 113 -4.06 8.72 -8.46
CA THR A 113 -5.30 8.88 -7.69
C THR A 113 -6.25 7.71 -7.93
N LEU A 114 -6.36 7.22 -9.16
CA LEU A 114 -7.22 6.08 -9.48
C LEU A 114 -6.67 4.75 -8.93
N VAL A 115 -5.38 4.45 -9.12
CA VAL A 115 -4.79 3.17 -8.69
C VAL A 115 -4.79 3.00 -7.18
N ARG A 116 -4.87 4.10 -6.42
CA ARG A 116 -5.05 4.06 -4.96
C ARG A 116 -6.42 3.53 -4.56
N GLU A 117 -7.45 3.79 -5.36
CA GLU A 117 -8.85 3.52 -5.02
C GLU A 117 -9.41 2.28 -5.74
N MET A 118 -8.72 1.75 -6.75
CA MET A 118 -9.16 0.57 -7.49
C MET A 118 -8.01 -0.24 -8.11
N PRO A 119 -8.24 -1.52 -8.45
CA PRO A 119 -7.21 -2.37 -9.05
C PRO A 119 -6.61 -1.77 -10.33
N VAL A 120 -5.28 -1.90 -10.51
CA VAL A 120 -4.54 -1.35 -11.67
C VAL A 120 -5.16 -1.76 -13.01
N ASN A 121 -5.59 -3.01 -13.14
CA ASN A 121 -6.30 -3.49 -14.34
C ASN A 121 -7.59 -2.70 -14.63
N LYS A 122 -8.36 -2.34 -13.60
CA LYS A 122 -9.57 -1.52 -13.76
C LYS A 122 -9.24 -0.09 -14.16
N VAL A 123 -8.20 0.49 -13.59
CA VAL A 123 -7.69 1.79 -14.02
C VAL A 123 -7.32 1.74 -15.49
N SER A 124 -6.47 0.78 -15.87
CA SER A 124 -6.06 0.52 -17.27
C SER A 124 -7.25 0.49 -18.24
N GLN A 125 -8.34 -0.20 -17.89
CA GLN A 125 -9.56 -0.25 -18.70
C GLN A 125 -10.27 1.10 -18.83
N ILE A 126 -10.31 1.90 -17.75
CA ILE A 126 -10.98 3.22 -17.71
C ILE A 126 -10.18 4.25 -18.52
N ILE A 127 -8.88 4.37 -18.28
CA ILE A 127 -8.04 5.38 -18.93
C ILE A 127 -7.45 4.90 -20.27
N LYS A 128 -7.73 3.64 -20.64
CA LYS A 128 -7.29 2.97 -21.87
C LYS A 128 -5.78 2.98 -22.05
N VAL A 129 -5.07 2.55 -21.01
CA VAL A 129 -3.60 2.49 -20.98
C VAL A 129 -3.16 1.07 -20.59
N ASP A 130 -2.02 0.65 -21.14
CA ASP A 130 -1.37 -0.61 -20.78
C ASP A 130 -1.03 -0.64 -19.29
N ASP A 131 -1.43 -1.71 -18.60
CA ASP A 131 -1.25 -1.82 -17.16
C ASP A 131 0.22 -1.91 -16.75
N ASN A 132 1.13 -2.43 -17.58
CA ASN A 132 2.57 -2.44 -17.27
C ASN A 132 3.13 -1.02 -17.16
N LYS A 133 2.63 -0.07 -17.96
CA LYS A 133 3.04 1.34 -17.84
C LYS A 133 2.58 1.92 -16.50
N LEU A 134 1.37 1.58 -16.05
CA LEU A 134 0.85 1.99 -14.74
C LEU A 134 1.65 1.38 -13.59
N TRP A 135 2.03 0.10 -13.69
CA TRP A 135 2.89 -0.55 -12.71
C TRP A 135 4.27 0.10 -12.61
N ARG A 136 4.92 0.40 -13.75
CA ARG A 136 6.21 1.11 -13.76
C ARG A 136 6.12 2.50 -13.15
N MET A 137 5.04 3.23 -13.44
CA MET A 137 4.75 4.53 -12.83
C MET A 137 4.59 4.40 -11.31
N MET A 138 3.77 3.45 -10.85
CA MET A 138 3.57 3.20 -9.41
C MET A 138 4.88 2.83 -8.71
N GLN A 139 5.69 1.96 -9.31
CA GLN A 139 6.99 1.57 -8.77
C GLN A 139 7.90 2.78 -8.60
N TYR A 140 8.02 3.62 -9.64
CA TYR A 140 8.83 4.85 -9.58
C TYR A 140 8.42 5.74 -8.40
N TYR A 141 7.12 6.04 -8.25
CA TYR A 141 6.67 6.90 -7.15
C TYR A 141 6.78 6.24 -5.78
N THR A 142 6.57 4.93 -5.71
CA THR A 142 6.73 4.17 -4.46
C THR A 142 8.18 4.17 -4.03
N GLU A 143 9.13 3.88 -4.92
CA GLU A 143 10.57 3.89 -4.64
C GLU A 143 11.05 5.29 -4.27
N ALA A 144 10.61 6.33 -4.98
CA ALA A 144 10.96 7.72 -4.67
C ALA A 144 10.42 8.16 -3.31
N ALA A 145 9.18 7.79 -2.96
CA ALA A 145 8.60 8.08 -1.65
C ALA A 145 9.32 7.31 -0.54
N ARG A 146 9.57 6.01 -0.77
CA ARG A 146 10.32 5.19 0.18
C ARG A 146 11.72 5.76 0.39
N GLY A 147 12.43 6.19 -0.65
CA GLY A 147 13.76 6.79 -0.51
C GLY A 147 13.84 8.02 0.42
N GLN A 148 12.70 8.63 0.77
CA GLN A 148 12.61 9.76 1.69
C GLN A 148 12.22 9.35 3.13
N GLU A 149 11.94 8.07 3.37
CA GLU A 149 11.55 7.58 4.70
C GLU A 149 12.75 7.54 5.65
N ASP A 150 12.46 7.90 6.90
CA ASP A 150 13.38 7.82 8.03
C ASP A 150 12.70 7.01 9.14
N TYR A 151 13.39 5.97 9.62
CA TYR A 151 12.93 5.04 10.63
C TYR A 151 13.68 5.16 11.96
N SER A 152 14.48 6.21 12.15
CA SER A 152 15.19 6.49 13.41
C SER A 152 14.27 6.59 14.64
N GLY A 153 13.00 6.96 14.44
CA GLY A 153 12.00 7.07 15.52
C GLY A 153 11.21 5.79 15.83
N VAL A 154 11.37 4.72 15.04
CA VAL A 154 10.52 3.53 15.15
C VAL A 154 10.99 2.64 16.31
N LYS A 155 10.08 2.36 17.25
CA LYS A 155 10.34 1.53 18.44
C LYS A 155 9.44 0.31 18.57
N GLN A 156 8.24 0.39 17.99
CA GLN A 156 7.20 -0.61 18.15
C GLN A 156 6.77 -1.08 16.78
N ILE A 157 6.99 -2.37 16.48
CA ILE A 157 6.62 -2.94 15.19
C ILE A 157 5.61 -4.08 15.33
N GLY A 158 4.71 -4.18 14.36
CA GLY A 158 3.83 -5.32 14.16
C GLY A 158 4.27 -6.08 12.93
N VAL A 159 4.24 -7.41 13.00
CA VAL A 159 4.51 -8.28 11.86
C VAL A 159 3.32 -9.21 11.66
N ASP A 160 2.76 -9.21 10.45
CA ASP A 160 1.63 -10.05 10.08
C ASP A 160 1.86 -10.73 8.72
N GLU A 161 1.25 -11.90 8.53
CA GLU A 161 1.29 -12.66 7.29
C GLU A 161 -0.05 -12.55 6.56
N THR A 162 -0.01 -12.19 5.27
CA THR A 162 -1.18 -12.28 4.42
C THR A 162 -0.94 -13.21 3.23
N SER A 163 -1.97 -14.00 2.89
CA SER A 163 -1.91 -14.88 1.72
C SER A 163 -2.17 -14.05 0.47
N LYS A 164 -1.18 -14.00 -0.43
CA LYS A 164 -1.26 -13.30 -1.73
C LYS A 164 -2.20 -14.04 -2.70
N ALA A 165 -2.16 -15.37 -2.70
CA ALA A 165 -2.99 -16.23 -3.51
C ALA A 165 -3.17 -17.62 -2.86
N LYS A 166 -4.18 -18.38 -3.32
CA LYS A 166 -4.31 -19.80 -2.96
C LYS A 166 -3.07 -20.56 -3.46
N GLY A 167 -2.34 -21.22 -2.56
CA GLY A 167 -1.20 -22.06 -2.97
C GLY A 167 0.11 -21.86 -2.19
N HIS A 168 0.08 -21.23 -1.01
CA HIS A 168 1.24 -20.95 -0.15
C HIS A 168 2.15 -19.79 -0.57
N ASP A 169 1.61 -18.82 -1.34
CA ASP A 169 2.26 -17.52 -1.52
C ASP A 169 1.85 -16.58 -0.38
N TYR A 170 2.83 -16.23 0.46
CA TYR A 170 2.66 -15.34 1.59
C TYR A 170 3.44 -14.05 1.39
N VAL A 171 2.93 -12.97 1.98
CA VAL A 171 3.60 -11.69 2.09
C VAL A 171 3.61 -11.32 3.56
N SER A 172 4.78 -10.96 4.07
CA SER A 172 4.96 -10.47 5.44
C SER A 172 4.91 -8.95 5.44
N LEU A 173 4.07 -8.39 6.31
CA LEU A 173 3.84 -6.96 6.46
C LEU A 173 4.45 -6.49 7.76
N PHE A 174 5.32 -5.48 7.69
CA PHE A 174 5.92 -4.83 8.85
C PHE A 174 5.30 -3.45 9.02
N VAL A 175 4.76 -3.20 10.21
CA VAL A 175 3.96 -2.01 10.52
C VAL A 175 4.57 -1.30 11.70
N ASP A 176 4.79 0.00 11.58
CA ASP A 176 5.04 0.88 12.73
C ASP A 176 3.73 1.04 13.50
N LEU A 177 3.69 0.50 14.72
CA LEU A 177 2.47 0.47 15.54
C LEU A 177 2.13 1.84 16.12
N ALA A 178 3.12 2.71 16.30
CA ALA A 178 2.91 4.05 16.85
C ALA A 178 2.27 4.97 15.79
N GLU A 179 2.88 5.02 14.60
CA GLU A 179 2.41 5.88 13.50
C GLU A 179 1.36 5.20 12.61
N LYS A 180 1.05 3.91 12.86
CA LYS A 180 0.05 3.10 12.13
C LYS A 180 0.28 3.08 10.62
N ARG A 181 1.52 2.86 10.21
CA ARG A 181 1.95 2.83 8.81
C ARG A 181 2.73 1.57 8.48
N THR A 182 2.56 1.05 7.28
CA THR A 182 3.42 -0.02 6.75
C THR A 182 4.78 0.56 6.41
N ILE A 183 5.84 -0.03 6.97
CA ILE A 183 7.23 0.41 6.78
C ILE A 183 8.03 -0.58 5.92
N PHE A 184 7.60 -1.83 5.84
CA PHE A 184 8.25 -2.82 4.98
C PHE A 184 7.28 -3.94 4.58
N VAL A 185 7.52 -4.51 3.41
CA VAL A 185 6.76 -5.63 2.84
C VAL A 185 7.74 -6.61 2.23
N ALA A 186 7.70 -7.88 2.67
CA ALA A 186 8.59 -8.93 2.21
C ALA A 186 7.79 -10.08 1.58
N GLU A 187 8.35 -10.72 0.56
CA GLU A 187 7.78 -11.96 0.02
C GLU A 187 8.19 -13.15 0.91
N GLY A 188 7.24 -14.04 1.19
CA GLY A 188 7.45 -15.17 2.10
C GLY A 188 6.97 -14.92 3.52
N LYS A 189 7.39 -15.83 4.41
CA LYS A 189 6.90 -15.92 5.80
C LYS A 189 7.90 -16.51 6.80
N GLY A 190 9.14 -16.72 6.39
CA GLY A 190 10.17 -17.26 7.26
C GLY A 190 11.00 -16.15 7.92
N SER A 191 11.98 -16.57 8.72
CA SER A 191 12.92 -15.69 9.42
C SER A 191 13.74 -14.80 8.46
N GLU A 192 13.87 -15.21 7.20
CA GLU A 192 14.52 -14.42 6.14
C GLU A 192 13.86 -13.05 5.95
N THR A 193 12.52 -12.97 6.07
CA THR A 193 11.78 -11.71 5.91
C THR A 193 12.16 -10.68 6.96
N MET A 194 12.45 -11.12 8.19
CA MET A 194 12.95 -10.25 9.27
C MET A 194 14.35 -9.74 8.98
N THR A 195 15.19 -10.59 8.38
CA THR A 195 16.56 -10.19 7.99
C THR A 195 16.53 -9.13 6.89
N GLU A 196 15.65 -9.31 5.88
CA GLU A 196 15.42 -8.32 4.82
C GLU A 196 14.88 -7.01 5.39
N PHE A 197 13.91 -7.09 6.31
CA PHE A 197 13.38 -5.93 7.02
C PHE A 197 14.49 -5.17 7.75
N VAL A 198 15.31 -5.85 8.55
CA VAL A 198 16.38 -5.20 9.32
C VAL A 198 17.43 -4.55 8.42
N LYS A 199 17.68 -5.11 7.25
CA LYS A 199 18.56 -4.48 6.25
C LYS A 199 17.96 -3.17 5.74
N ASP A 200 16.71 -3.21 5.26
CA ASP A 200 15.98 -2.01 4.79
C ASP A 200 15.86 -0.96 5.90
N PHE A 201 15.56 -1.41 7.12
CA PHE A 201 15.41 -0.56 8.29
C PHE A 201 16.67 0.26 8.57
N LYS A 202 17.85 -0.36 8.48
CA LYS A 202 19.15 0.30 8.62
C LYS A 202 19.47 1.25 7.47
N GLU A 203 19.14 0.87 6.23
CA GLU A 203 19.30 1.74 5.06
C GLU A 203 18.47 3.03 5.18
N ARG A 204 17.44 3.02 6.01
CA ARG A 204 16.54 4.13 6.32
C ARG A 204 16.76 4.74 7.70
N HIS A 205 18.00 4.70 8.20
CA HIS A 205 18.43 5.32 9.46
C HIS A 205 17.82 4.71 10.74
N GLY A 206 17.07 3.62 10.63
CA GLY A 206 16.60 2.85 11.78
C GLY A 206 17.72 2.03 12.42
N ASN A 207 17.69 1.90 13.74
CA ASN A 207 18.60 1.05 14.49
C ASN A 207 17.82 -0.10 15.16
N PRO A 208 18.13 -1.37 14.85
CA PRO A 208 17.43 -2.51 15.44
C PRO A 208 17.43 -2.58 16.98
N HIS A 209 18.41 -1.93 17.63
CA HIS A 209 18.46 -1.86 19.10
C HIS A 209 17.42 -0.91 19.68
N ASP A 210 16.86 0.00 18.88
CA ASP A 210 15.86 0.96 19.32
C ASP A 210 14.43 0.37 19.27
N ILE A 211 14.26 -0.80 18.63
CA ILE A 211 13.01 -1.55 18.65
C ILE A 211 12.89 -2.25 20.00
N THR A 212 11.89 -1.83 20.79
CA THR A 212 11.60 -2.32 22.13
C THR A 212 10.45 -3.31 22.16
N ASP A 213 9.51 -3.22 21.21
CA ASP A 213 8.29 -4.01 21.21
C ASP A 213 8.01 -4.58 19.82
N VAL A 214 7.72 -5.87 19.76
CA VAL A 214 7.33 -6.55 18.53
C VAL A 214 6.04 -7.33 18.76
N SER A 215 4.99 -7.00 18.01
CA SER A 215 3.74 -7.76 17.98
C SER A 215 3.74 -8.73 16.79
N ILE A 216 3.72 -10.04 17.04
CA ILE A 216 3.73 -11.08 15.99
C ILE A 216 2.67 -12.16 16.26
N ASP A 217 2.37 -12.99 15.26
CA ASP A 217 1.71 -14.29 15.50
C ASP A 217 2.66 -15.25 16.25
N MET A 218 2.13 -16.36 16.78
CA MET A 218 2.85 -17.43 17.49
C MET A 218 3.69 -18.32 16.55
N SER A 219 4.16 -17.79 15.41
CA SER A 219 5.00 -18.50 14.44
C SER A 219 6.43 -18.67 14.98
N PRO A 220 6.94 -19.92 15.09
CA PRO A 220 8.33 -20.14 15.51
C PRO A 220 9.36 -19.47 14.61
N ALA A 221 9.05 -19.31 13.32
CA ALA A 221 9.93 -18.64 12.38
C ALA A 221 10.09 -17.14 12.69
N PHE A 222 8.99 -16.46 13.06
CA PHE A 222 9.06 -15.05 13.47
C PHE A 222 9.68 -14.87 14.83
N MET A 223 9.34 -15.71 15.82
CA MET A 223 9.98 -15.64 17.14
C MET A 223 11.51 -15.71 17.00
N LYS A 224 12.00 -16.71 16.26
CA LYS A 224 13.42 -16.85 15.94
C LYS A 224 13.97 -15.63 15.19
N GLY A 225 13.25 -15.14 14.18
CA GLY A 225 13.67 -13.98 13.41
C GLY A 225 13.85 -12.73 14.27
N VAL A 226 12.90 -12.47 15.19
CA VAL A 226 12.97 -11.36 16.15
C VAL A 226 14.16 -11.53 17.08
N GLU A 227 14.30 -12.70 17.72
CA GLU A 227 15.40 -12.98 18.65
C GLU A 227 16.79 -12.82 18.00
N GLU A 228 16.93 -13.20 16.73
CA GLU A 228 18.20 -13.11 16.00
C GLU A 228 18.54 -11.69 15.53
N ASN A 229 17.55 -10.82 15.31
CA ASN A 229 17.76 -9.52 14.65
C ASN A 229 17.45 -8.29 15.51
N LEU A 230 16.59 -8.42 16.53
CA LEU A 230 16.05 -7.34 17.35
C LEU A 230 16.35 -7.62 18.84
N PRO A 231 17.61 -7.42 19.29
CA PRO A 231 18.09 -7.94 20.57
C PRO A 231 17.41 -7.33 21.82
N ASN A 232 16.82 -6.15 21.70
CA ASN A 232 16.16 -5.44 22.79
C ASN A 232 14.63 -5.56 22.76
N ALA A 233 14.09 -6.29 21.77
CA ALA A 233 12.65 -6.35 21.56
C ALA A 233 11.98 -7.39 22.47
N ALA A 234 10.92 -6.97 23.16
CA ALA A 234 9.97 -7.86 23.78
C ALA A 234 8.95 -8.36 22.76
N ILE A 235 8.79 -9.68 22.68
CA ILE A 235 7.78 -10.31 21.82
C ILE A 235 6.43 -10.29 22.54
N THR A 236 5.43 -9.67 21.91
CA THR A 236 4.03 -9.74 22.28
C THR A 236 3.28 -10.54 21.23
N PHE A 237 2.49 -11.51 21.64
CA PHE A 237 1.64 -12.25 20.71
C PHE A 237 0.36 -11.47 20.42
N ASP A 238 0.04 -11.39 19.14
CA ASP A 238 -1.16 -10.69 18.68
C ASP A 238 -2.45 -11.30 19.31
N LYS A 239 -3.27 -10.41 19.87
CA LYS A 239 -4.51 -10.77 20.57
C LYS A 239 -5.49 -11.51 19.67
N TYR A 240 -5.60 -11.12 18.39
CA TYR A 240 -6.53 -11.76 17.47
C TYR A 240 -6.16 -13.23 17.25
N HIS A 241 -4.88 -13.55 17.08
CA HIS A 241 -4.39 -14.92 16.92
C HIS A 241 -4.65 -15.78 18.16
N ILE A 242 -4.37 -15.26 19.36
CA ILE A 242 -4.67 -15.96 20.62
C ILE A 242 -6.18 -16.24 20.72
N MET A 243 -7.01 -15.20 20.52
CA MET A 243 -8.46 -15.34 20.61
C MET A 243 -9.03 -16.32 19.56
N LYS A 244 -8.42 -16.42 18.38
CA LYS A 244 -8.79 -17.39 17.35
C LYS A 244 -8.55 -18.84 17.80
N ILE A 245 -7.42 -19.12 18.45
CA ILE A 245 -7.12 -20.43 19.02
C ILE A 245 -8.15 -20.80 20.10
N ILE A 246 -8.41 -19.89 21.05
CA ILE A 246 -9.36 -20.14 22.13
C ILE A 246 -10.76 -20.38 21.58
N ASN A 247 -11.21 -19.57 20.60
CA ASN A 247 -12.50 -19.79 19.95
C ASN A 247 -12.59 -21.14 19.23
N THR A 248 -11.50 -21.61 18.63
CA THR A 248 -11.42 -22.94 18.01
C THR A 248 -11.49 -24.05 19.05
N ALA A 249 -10.88 -23.87 20.22
CA ALA A 249 -11.00 -24.80 21.34
C ALA A 249 -12.45 -24.87 21.85
N VAL A 250 -13.12 -23.73 22.04
CA VAL A 250 -14.54 -23.67 22.42
C VAL A 250 -15.42 -24.38 21.38
N ASP A 251 -15.23 -24.11 20.08
CA ASP A 251 -15.99 -24.78 19.02
C ASP A 251 -15.73 -26.29 18.97
N SER A 252 -14.51 -26.73 19.29
CA SER A 252 -14.13 -28.15 19.33
C SER A 252 -14.84 -28.88 20.47
N VAL A 253 -14.86 -28.29 21.68
CA VAL A 253 -15.61 -28.82 22.83
C VAL A 253 -17.11 -28.88 22.49
N ARG A 254 -17.65 -27.79 21.93
CA ARG A 254 -19.05 -27.73 21.50
C ARG A 254 -19.38 -28.82 20.48
N LYS A 255 -18.57 -28.98 19.44
CA LYS A 255 -18.76 -30.02 18.40
C LYS A 255 -18.75 -31.43 18.98
N ALA A 256 -17.84 -31.70 19.93
CA ALA A 256 -17.78 -33.00 20.61
C ALA A 256 -19.04 -33.25 21.45
N GLU A 257 -19.46 -32.25 22.25
CA GLU A 257 -20.60 -32.39 23.15
C GLU A 257 -21.97 -32.37 22.44
N THR A 258 -22.09 -31.68 21.29
CA THR A 258 -23.31 -31.63 20.47
C THR A 258 -23.77 -33.01 19.96
N LYS A 259 -22.85 -33.98 19.87
CA LYS A 259 -23.18 -35.37 19.49
C LYS A 259 -24.10 -36.03 20.51
N GLU A 260 -23.84 -35.77 21.79
CA GLU A 260 -24.56 -36.34 22.93
C GLU A 260 -25.67 -35.42 23.46
N GLN A 261 -25.54 -34.10 23.26
CA GLN A 261 -26.49 -33.11 23.73
C GLN A 261 -27.18 -32.34 22.61
N TYR A 262 -28.46 -32.68 22.40
CA TYR A 262 -29.32 -32.06 21.39
C TYR A 262 -29.51 -30.56 21.62
N LEU A 263 -29.44 -30.11 22.88
CA LEU A 263 -29.62 -28.71 23.29
C LEU A 263 -28.60 -27.76 22.61
N LEU A 264 -27.42 -28.27 22.23
CA LEU A 264 -26.35 -27.50 21.58
C LEU A 264 -26.49 -27.42 20.05
N ARG A 265 -27.42 -28.18 19.45
CA ARG A 265 -27.63 -28.18 18.00
C ARG A 265 -28.21 -26.85 17.54
N GLY A 266 -27.61 -26.26 16.51
CA GLY A 266 -27.99 -24.93 16.02
C GLY A 266 -27.49 -23.76 16.87
N GLN A 267 -26.92 -24.01 18.06
CA GLN A 267 -26.51 -22.97 19.01
C GLN A 267 -25.05 -22.49 18.84
N LYS A 268 -24.43 -22.72 17.67
CA LYS A 268 -23.02 -22.38 17.41
C LYS A 268 -22.69 -20.93 17.79
N TYR A 269 -23.51 -19.98 17.34
CA TYR A 269 -23.23 -18.57 17.51
C TYR A 269 -23.50 -18.04 18.92
N LEU A 270 -24.17 -18.80 19.79
CA LEU A 270 -24.28 -18.44 21.21
C LEU A 270 -22.89 -18.45 21.86
N PHE A 271 -22.07 -19.45 21.53
CA PHE A 271 -20.78 -19.69 22.17
C PHE A 271 -19.58 -19.10 21.42
N LEU A 272 -19.77 -18.58 20.20
CA LEU A 272 -18.69 -17.99 19.38
C LEU A 272 -18.77 -16.48 19.23
N LYS A 273 -19.79 -15.83 19.80
CA LYS A 273 -19.88 -14.37 19.91
C LYS A 273 -19.49 -13.92 21.32
N ASN A 274 -19.10 -12.66 21.46
CA ASN A 274 -19.06 -11.98 22.76
C ASN A 274 -20.49 -11.73 23.25
N ARG A 275 -20.70 -11.73 24.57
CA ARG A 275 -22.02 -11.45 25.19
C ARG A 275 -22.65 -10.15 24.70
N GLU A 276 -21.84 -9.09 24.55
CA GLU A 276 -22.30 -7.80 24.04
C GLU A 276 -22.87 -7.85 22.61
N ASN A 277 -22.46 -8.85 21.82
CA ASN A 277 -22.84 -9.02 20.41
C ASN A 277 -23.98 -10.03 20.20
N LEU A 278 -24.53 -10.57 21.29
CA LEU A 278 -25.69 -11.46 21.25
C LEU A 278 -26.97 -10.63 21.06
N THR A 279 -27.85 -11.11 20.18
CA THR A 279 -29.23 -10.58 20.11
C THR A 279 -29.99 -10.92 21.39
N GLU A 280 -31.11 -10.24 21.64
CA GLU A 280 -31.95 -10.51 22.81
C GLU A 280 -32.36 -11.99 22.92
N SER A 281 -32.88 -12.56 21.82
CA SER A 281 -33.21 -13.99 21.75
C SER A 281 -32.00 -14.90 21.99
N GLN A 282 -30.80 -14.50 21.56
CA GLN A 282 -29.58 -15.27 21.82
C GLN A 282 -29.15 -15.20 23.28
N ARG A 283 -29.32 -14.05 23.95
CA ARG A 283 -29.06 -13.90 25.38
C ARG A 283 -30.02 -14.73 26.22
N ASP A 284 -31.30 -14.71 25.89
CA ASP A 284 -32.30 -15.52 26.60
C ASP A 284 -32.02 -17.01 26.45
N ALA A 285 -31.66 -17.44 25.24
CA ALA A 285 -31.27 -18.83 24.98
C ALA A 285 -30.00 -19.21 25.75
N LEU A 286 -28.98 -18.35 25.79
CA LEU A 286 -27.76 -18.59 26.56
C LEU A 286 -28.07 -18.69 28.07
N HIS A 287 -28.84 -17.74 28.61
CA HIS A 287 -29.23 -17.74 30.02
C HIS A 287 -30.04 -19.00 30.38
N ALA A 288 -30.94 -19.44 29.51
CA ALA A 288 -31.68 -20.68 29.70
C ALA A 288 -30.75 -21.89 29.75
N ILE A 289 -29.71 -21.96 28.91
CA ILE A 289 -28.72 -23.04 28.92
C ILE A 289 -27.85 -22.99 30.19
N GLU A 290 -27.37 -21.81 30.58
CA GLU A 290 -26.52 -21.61 31.77
C GLU A 290 -27.27 -21.90 33.07
N SER A 291 -28.58 -21.66 33.11
CA SER A 291 -29.42 -21.85 34.30
C SER A 291 -29.85 -23.30 34.55
N MET A 292 -29.48 -24.27 33.69
CA MET A 292 -29.89 -25.67 33.84
C MET A 292 -28.99 -26.41 34.86
N PRO A 293 -29.43 -26.62 36.12
CA PRO A 293 -28.54 -27.04 37.21
C PRO A 293 -28.05 -28.48 37.08
N ARG A 294 -28.72 -29.29 36.27
CA ARG A 294 -28.46 -30.72 36.10
C ARG A 294 -27.60 -31.05 34.87
N ILE A 295 -27.24 -30.05 34.07
CA ILE A 295 -26.50 -30.26 32.82
C ILE A 295 -25.16 -29.54 32.93
N ASN A 296 -24.14 -30.26 33.40
CA ASN A 296 -22.77 -29.76 33.52
C ASN A 296 -22.08 -29.74 32.13
N LEU A 297 -22.57 -28.85 31.25
CA LEU A 297 -22.08 -28.75 29.88
C LEU A 297 -20.62 -28.30 29.85
N LYS A 298 -19.76 -29.10 29.24
CA LYS A 298 -18.37 -28.75 28.95
C LYS A 298 -18.28 -27.51 28.07
N THR A 299 -19.25 -27.31 27.17
CA THR A 299 -19.36 -26.14 26.30
C THR A 299 -19.52 -24.85 27.08
N VAL A 300 -20.40 -24.82 28.08
CA VAL A 300 -20.61 -23.64 28.94
C VAL A 300 -19.35 -23.33 29.73
N ARG A 301 -18.70 -24.36 30.29
CA ARG A 301 -17.41 -24.19 30.99
C ARG A 301 -16.31 -23.64 30.07
N ALA A 302 -16.17 -24.17 28.85
CA ALA A 302 -15.20 -23.68 27.88
C ALA A 302 -15.48 -22.24 27.47
N TYR A 303 -16.76 -21.89 27.32
CA TYR A 303 -17.20 -20.53 27.04
C TYR A 303 -16.81 -19.56 28.16
N HIS A 304 -17.09 -19.89 29.43
CA HIS A 304 -16.68 -19.06 30.57
C HIS A 304 -15.16 -18.90 30.68
N ILE A 305 -14.39 -19.97 30.41
CA ILE A 305 -12.91 -19.87 30.39
C ILE A 305 -12.45 -18.85 29.34
N ARG A 306 -13.04 -18.87 28.13
CA ARG A 306 -12.73 -17.89 27.09
C ARG A 306 -13.11 -16.47 27.54
N GLU A 307 -14.27 -16.29 28.15
CA GLU A 307 -14.70 -14.96 28.61
C GLU A 307 -13.79 -14.42 29.70
N ASN A 308 -13.46 -15.23 30.71
CA ASN A 308 -12.51 -14.86 31.74
C ASN A 308 -11.14 -14.50 31.14
N PHE A 309 -10.68 -15.24 30.12
CA PHE A 309 -9.45 -14.92 29.41
C PHE A 309 -9.53 -13.57 28.68
N GLN A 310 -10.69 -13.17 28.16
CA GLN A 310 -10.86 -11.86 27.51
C GLN A 310 -10.75 -10.70 28.50
N GLU A 311 -11.20 -10.88 29.74
CA GLU A 311 -11.12 -9.86 30.79
C GLU A 311 -9.67 -9.48 31.12
N ILE A 312 -8.73 -10.42 30.98
CA ILE A 312 -7.29 -10.18 31.16
C ILE A 312 -6.80 -8.98 30.30
N TYR A 313 -7.35 -8.79 29.10
CA TYR A 313 -6.95 -7.68 28.23
C TYR A 313 -7.60 -6.33 28.59
N LYS A 314 -8.48 -6.28 29.59
CA LYS A 314 -9.07 -5.05 30.11
C LYS A 314 -8.33 -4.53 31.34
N GLU A 315 -7.46 -5.34 31.91
CA GLU A 315 -6.67 -4.98 33.07
C GLU A 315 -5.57 -4.01 32.68
N GLU A 316 -5.47 -2.89 33.40
CA GLU A 316 -4.46 -1.85 33.18
C GLU A 316 -3.23 -2.03 34.08
N THR A 317 -3.29 -2.95 35.03
CA THR A 317 -2.24 -3.19 36.03
C THR A 317 -1.84 -4.66 36.06
N GLN A 318 -0.58 -4.92 36.42
CA GLN A 318 -0.10 -6.28 36.61
C GLN A 318 -0.83 -7.00 37.76
N GLU A 319 -1.20 -6.28 38.82
CA GLU A 319 -1.98 -6.85 39.94
C GLU A 319 -3.41 -7.22 39.53
N GLY A 320 -4.01 -6.53 38.56
CA GLY A 320 -5.31 -6.92 38.00
C GLY A 320 -5.24 -8.16 37.09
N PHE A 321 -4.06 -8.41 36.52
CA PHE A 321 -3.78 -9.57 35.67
C PHE A 321 -3.53 -10.87 36.45
N GLU A 322 -2.89 -10.78 37.63
CA GLU A 322 -2.46 -11.91 38.48
C GLU A 322 -3.58 -12.53 39.33
#